data_AF-A0A523X447-F1
#
_entry.id   AF-A0A523X447-F1
#
_cell.length_a   1.000
_cell.length_b   1.000
_cell.length_c   1.000
_cell.angle_alpha   90.00
_cell.angle_beta   90.00
_cell.angle_gamma   90.00
#
_symmetry.space_group_name_H-M   'P 1'
#
loop_
_entity.id
_entity.type
_entity.pdbx_description
1 polymer ?
#
loop_
_entity_poly.entity_id
_entity_poly.type
_entity_poly.pdbx_seq_one_letter_code
_entity_poly.pdbx_strand_id
1 'polypeptide(L)' 'MDAEATKMLAAGLAMGLGALGPGLGIGILGYGAMQALGRNPEARGAIMTNMILAIAFAEAIGIYCLIIAIILGML' A
#
# COMPACT_ATOMS: atom_id res chain seq x y z
N MET A 1 14.82 6.19 27.29
CA MET A 1 14.77 6.72 25.92
C MET A 1 14.48 8.20 26.02
N ASP A 2 15.20 9.03 25.26
CA ASP A 2 14.78 10.41 25.08
C ASP A 2 13.51 10.47 24.20
N ALA A 3 12.83 11.61 24.21
CA ALA A 3 11.58 11.79 23.47
C ALA A 3 11.79 11.66 21.95
N GLU A 4 12.96 12.09 21.46
CA GLU A 4 13.31 12.11 20.05
C GLU A 4 13.50 10.69 19.48
N ALA A 5 14.29 9.86 20.15
CA ALA A 5 14.47 8.46 19.80
C ALA A 5 13.14 7.69 19.82
N THR A 6 12.22 8.05 20.73
CA THR A 6 10.89 7.45 20.80
C THR A 6 10.03 7.81 19.57
N LYS A 7 10.06 9.07 19.14
CA LYS A 7 9.37 9.54 17.94
C LYS A 7 9.90 8.89 16.68
N MET A 8 11.23 8.83 16.52
CA MET A 8 11.88 8.17 15.39
C MET A 8 11.51 6.68 15.29
N LEU A 9 11.50 5.98 16.43
CA LEU A 9 11.07 4.59 16.48
C LEU A 9 9.58 4.45 16.12
N ALA A 10 8.71 5.29 16.67
CA ALA A 10 7.28 5.29 16.37
C ALA A 10 6.99 5.57 14.88
N ALA A 11 7.71 6.52 14.26
CA ALA A 11 7.61 6.82 12.84
C ALA A 11 8.00 5.61 11.97
N GLY A 12 9.13 4.97 12.28
CA GLY A 12 9.57 3.76 11.60
C GLY A 12 8.58 2.61 11.72
N LEU A 13 7.99 2.42 12.91
CA LEU A 13 6.98 1.38 13.14
C LEU A 13 5.65 1.69 12.42
N ALA A 14 5.19 2.94 12.46
CA ALA A 14 3.96 3.35 11.79
C ALA A 14 4.03 3.09 10.28
N MET A 15 5.15 3.46 9.64
CA MET A 15 5.34 3.20 8.22
C MET A 15 5.58 1.71 7.92
N GLY A 16 6.51 1.09 8.66
CA GLY A 16 6.92 -0.29 8.40
C GLY A 16 5.78 -1.30 8.56
N LEU A 17 5.02 -1.21 9.64
CA LEU A 17 3.86 -2.08 9.85
C LEU A 17 2.67 -1.66 8.98
N GLY A 18 2.47 -0.36 8.81
CA GLY A 18 1.38 0.19 7.99
C GLY A 18 1.47 -0.21 6.51
N ALA A 19 2.67 -0.38 5.97
CA ALA A 19 2.89 -0.77 4.58
C ALA A 19 2.55 -2.24 4.28
N LEU A 20 2.46 -3.12 5.30
CA LEU A 20 2.23 -4.55 5.08
C LEU A 20 0.86 -4.83 4.46
N GLY A 21 -0.18 -4.14 4.92
CA GLY A 21 -1.55 -4.29 4.40
C GLY A 21 -1.67 -3.93 2.92
N PRO A 22 -1.32 -2.69 2.52
CA PRO A 22 -1.30 -2.25 1.13
C PRO A 22 -0.40 -3.13 0.26
N GLY A 23 0.82 -3.43 0.71
CA GLY A 23 1.76 -4.26 -0.05
C GLY A 23 1.22 -5.65 -0.36
N LEU A 24 0.61 -6.32 0.63
CA LEU A 24 -0.05 -7.60 0.44
C LEU A 24 -1.28 -7.49 -0.46
N GLY A 25 -2.13 -6.48 -0.24
CA GLY A 25 -3.33 -6.24 -1.05
C GLY A 25 -2.99 -6.03 -2.52
N ILE A 26 -1.99 -5.20 -2.81
CA ILE A 26 -1.50 -4.96 -4.16
C ILE A 26 -0.96 -6.23 -4.81
N GLY A 27 -0.17 -7.02 -4.07
CA GLY A 27 0.35 -8.30 -4.56
C GLY A 27 -0.77 -9.27 -4.95
N ILE A 28 -1.80 -9.40 -4.11
CA ILE A 28 -2.96 -10.27 -4.37
C ILE A 28 -3.77 -9.77 -5.57
N LEU A 29 -4.04 -8.46 -5.64
CA LEU A 29 -4.78 -7.85 -6.75
C LEU A 29 -4.04 -8.03 -8.08
N GLY A 30 -2.73 -7.77 -8.10
CA GLY A 30 -1.89 -7.95 -9.28
C GLY A 30 -1.87 -9.40 -9.75
N TYR A 31 -1.70 -10.35 -8.83
CA TYR A 31 -1.76 -11.78 -9.14
C TYR A 31 -3.11 -12.19 -9.74
N GLY A 32 -4.22 -11.77 -9.13
CA GLY A 32 -5.57 -12.04 -9.62
C GLY A 32 -5.79 -11.49 -11.04
N ALA A 33 -5.32 -10.28 -11.30
CA ALA A 33 -5.41 -9.66 -12.62
C ALA A 33 -4.59 -10.41 -13.68
N MET A 34 -3.37 -10.86 -13.35
CA MET A 34 -2.55 -11.65 -14.28
C MET A 34 -3.21 -13.01 -14.61
N GLN A 35 -3.81 -13.68 -13.61
CA GLN A 35 -4.56 -14.90 -13.87
C GLN A 35 -5.79 -14.66 -14.75
N ALA A 36 -6.54 -13.59 -14.50
CA ALA A 36 -7.70 -13.23 -15.32
C ALA A 36 -7.30 -12.91 -16.78
N LEU A 37 -6.21 -12.15 -16.98
CA LEU A 37 -5.65 -11.87 -18.29
C LEU A 37 -5.20 -13.13 -19.04
N GLY A 38 -4.56 -14.07 -18.35
CA GLY A 38 -4.14 -15.33 -18.94
C GLY A 38 -5.32 -16.18 -19.43
N ARG A 39 -6.50 -16.04 -18.83
CA ARG A 39 -7.73 -16.75 -19.24
C ARG A 39 -8.49 -16.03 -20.34
N ASN A 40 -8.52 -14.69 -20.31
CA ASN A 40 -9.18 -13.88 -21.32
C ASN A 40 -8.37 -12.61 -21.67
N PRO A 41 -7.47 -12.69 -22.65
CA PRO A 41 -6.66 -11.55 -23.09
C PRO A 41 -7.46 -10.40 -23.70
N GLU A 42 -8.63 -10.68 -24.30
CA GLU A 42 -9.48 -9.66 -24.92
C GLU A 42 -10.10 -8.70 -23.90
N ALA A 43 -10.28 -9.17 -22.65
CA ALA A 43 -10.79 -8.36 -21.54
C ALA A 43 -9.72 -7.45 -20.89
N ARG A 44 -8.54 -7.30 -21.51
CA ARG A 44 -7.39 -6.59 -20.90
C ARG A 44 -7.70 -5.19 -20.40
N GLY A 45 -8.43 -4.41 -21.18
CA GLY A 45 -8.77 -3.03 -20.81
C GLY A 45 -9.51 -2.98 -19.48
N ALA A 46 -10.65 -3.67 -19.38
CA ALA A 46 -11.47 -3.69 -18.18
C ALA A 46 -10.74 -4.27 -16.96
N ILE A 47 -9.96 -5.36 -17.14
CA ILE A 47 -9.20 -5.97 -16.03
C ILE A 47 -8.16 -4.99 -15.48
N MET A 48 -7.41 -4.32 -16.36
CA MET A 48 -6.37 -3.36 -15.92
C MET A 48 -6.97 -2.13 -15.26
N THR A 49 -8.06 -1.56 -15.81
CA THR A 49 -8.73 -0.42 -15.19
C THR A 49 -9.23 -0.75 -13.77
N ASN A 50 -9.90 -1.89 -13.61
CA ASN A 50 -10.42 -2.30 -12.29
C ASN A 50 -9.30 -2.63 -11.31
N MET A 51 -8.22 -3.30 -11.78
CA MET A 51 -7.05 -3.60 -10.96
C MET A 51 -6.38 -2.32 -10.44
N ILE A 52 -6.13 -1.34 -11.32
CA ILE A 52 -5.48 -0.08 -10.95
C ILE A 52 -6.33 0.68 -9.93
N LEU A 53 -7.66 0.73 -10.13
CA LEU A 53 -8.57 1.37 -9.19
C LEU A 53 -8.53 0.70 -7.80
N ALA A 54 -8.56 -0.63 -7.76
CA ALA A 54 -8.46 -1.38 -6.50
C ALA A 54 -7.10 -1.18 -5.82
N ILE A 55 -6.00 -1.18 -6.58
CA ILE A 55 -4.65 -0.89 -6.09
C ILE A 55 -4.58 0.53 -5.52
N ALA A 56 -5.18 1.53 -6.18
CA ALA A 56 -5.19 2.91 -5.69
C ALA A 56 -5.92 3.03 -4.34
N PHE A 57 -7.02 2.31 -4.15
CA PHE A 57 -7.71 2.25 -2.86
C PHE A 57 -6.91 1.52 -1.78
N ALA A 58 -6.23 0.43 -2.14
CA ALA A 58 -5.32 -0.25 -1.22
C ALA A 58 -4.16 0.65 -0.79
N GLU A 59 -3.57 1.39 -1.73
CA GLU A 59 -2.45 2.30 -1.51
C GLU A 59 -2.83 3.51 -0.67
N ALA A 60 -4.09 3.97 -0.72
CA ALA A 60 -4.57 5.07 0.12
C ALA A 60 -4.32 4.82 1.62
N ILE A 61 -4.43 3.56 2.06
CA ILE A 61 -4.13 3.17 3.45
C ILE A 61 -2.64 3.36 3.75
N GLY A 62 -1.76 2.98 2.81
CA GLY A 62 -0.32 3.17 2.92
C GLY A 62 0.09 4.64 2.97
N ILE A 63 -0.59 5.48 2.18
CA ILE A 63 -0.38 6.93 2.19
C ILE A 63 -0.73 7.52 3.57
N TYR A 64 -1.81 7.07 4.22
CA TYR A 64 -2.13 7.55 5.58
C TYR A 64 -1.04 7.16 6.59
N CYS A 65 -0.50 5.94 6.51
CA CYS A 65 0.63 5.52 7.34
C CYS A 65 1.88 6.35 7.09
N LEU A 66 2.19 6.65 5.82
CA LEU A 66 3.31 7.52 5.43
C LEU A 66 3.14 8.94 6.00
N ILE A 67 1.95 9.52 5.90
CA ILE A 67 1.65 10.85 6.45
C ILE A 67 1.89 10.87 7.95
N ILE A 68 1.38 9.87 8.69
CA ILE A 68 1.58 9.78 10.14
C ILE A 68 3.07 9.64 10.49
N ALA A 69 3.81 8.80 9.76
CA ALA A 69 5.25 8.62 9.98
C ALA A 69 6.04 9.92 9.73
N ILE A 70 5.70 10.67 8.68
CA ILE A 70 6.32 11.97 8.38
C ILE A 70 6.00 12.98 9.49
N ILE A 71 4.74 13.06 9.93
CA ILE A 71 4.33 13.98 11.01
C ILE A 71 5.09 13.65 12.30
N LEU A 72 5.19 12.38 12.67
CA LEU A 72 5.95 11.94 13.85
C LEU A 72 7.46 12.19 13.72
N GLY A 73 7.99 12.14 12.50
CA GLY A 73 9.41 12.37 12.23
C GLY A 73 9.81 13.85 12.14
N MET A 74 8.85 14.75 11.92
CA MET A 74 9.10 16.19 11.77
C MET A 74 8.83 17.01 13.03
N LEU A 75 7.90 16.56 13.89
CA LEU A 75 7.51 17.23 15.13
C LEU A 75 8.38 16.79 16.30
#